data_AF-A0A8K0X804-F1
#
_entry.id   AF-A0A8K0X804-F1
#
_cell.length_a   1.000
_cell.length_b   1.000
_cell.length_c   1.000
_cell.angle_alpha   90.00
_cell.angle_beta   90.00
_cell.angle_gamma   90.00
#
_symmetry.space_group_name_H-M   'P 1'
#
loop_
_entity.id
_entity.type
_entity.pdbx_description
1 polymer ?
#
loop_
_entity_poly.entity_id
_entity_poly.type
_entity_poly.pdbx_seq_one_letter_code
_entity_poly.pdbx_strand_id
1 'polypeptide(L)'
;MDPYSAEGELINLHNHFHQGQYQEVIDYDTSSLSPENAVPAQVLVLRSRIALGQAEDVLAEIKGSKGSELAAVAALARLTLGDAEEAVAAVKKLAETEGENATVQVVGGTVLQAAGLSEEALALLSQHQGSLDAVALIVQIHLQQNRNDLALKEVTAARRWGQDSLLVNLAESWVALRQGGEKYQQAFYVWEELAQAPATSSIVTLVSQAVAELHLGRTEEAEAALDQAIKKDPSYAQAIANLLVLNVIAGKDSAELTAKLQAADASHPLLTDLEEKSALFDKAAAKYSPKVSA
;
A
#
# COMPACT_ATOMS: atom_id res chain seq x y z
N MET A 1 -3.38 20.56 -13.79
CA MET A 1 -4.20 20.64 -12.56
C MET A 1 -4.43 19.21 -12.12
N ASP A 2 -4.24 18.90 -10.84
CA ASP A 2 -4.47 17.55 -10.30
C ASP A 2 -5.98 17.23 -10.39
N PRO A 3 -6.39 16.18 -11.14
CA PRO A 3 -7.81 15.85 -11.31
C PRO A 3 -8.48 15.43 -9.98
N TYR A 4 -7.69 15.12 -8.96
CA TYR A 4 -8.14 14.68 -7.63
C TYR A 4 -8.12 15.80 -6.58
N SER A 5 -8.01 17.06 -7.00
CA SER A 5 -8.14 18.21 -6.09
C SER A 5 -9.49 18.19 -5.35
N ALA A 6 -9.58 18.88 -4.20
CA ALA A 6 -10.79 18.91 -3.38
C ALA A 6 -12.03 19.46 -4.10
N GLU A 7 -11.84 20.25 -5.17
CA GLU A 7 -12.89 20.81 -6.02
C GLU A 7 -13.14 19.96 -7.29
N GLY A 8 -12.39 18.89 -7.49
CA GLY A 8 -12.44 18.03 -8.67
C GLY A 8 -13.57 16.99 -8.61
N GLU A 9 -14.10 16.64 -9.78
CA GLU A 9 -15.19 15.65 -9.91
C GLU A 9 -14.81 14.25 -9.41
N LEU A 10 -13.51 13.95 -9.32
CA LEU A 10 -12.98 12.62 -8.97
C LEU A 10 -12.64 12.47 -7.48
N ILE A 11 -12.84 13.48 -6.65
CA ILE A 11 -12.41 13.45 -5.24
C ILE A 11 -13.01 12.27 -4.46
N ASN A 12 -14.29 11.97 -4.64
CA ASN A 12 -14.94 10.86 -3.95
C ASN A 12 -14.42 9.50 -4.43
N LEU A 13 -14.26 9.35 -5.74
CA LEU A 13 -13.71 8.13 -6.35
C LEU A 13 -12.27 7.88 -5.88
N HIS A 14 -11.46 8.94 -5.80
CA HIS A 14 -10.09 8.91 -5.31
C HIS A 14 -10.01 8.57 -3.82
N ASN A 15 -10.89 9.15 -3.00
CA ASN A 15 -10.98 8.83 -1.58
C ASN A 15 -11.33 7.35 -1.36
N HIS A 16 -12.36 6.83 -2.04
CA HIS A 16 -12.70 5.41 -1.96
C HIS A 16 -11.52 4.51 -2.33
N PHE A 17 -10.77 4.86 -3.38
CA PHE A 17 -9.58 4.12 -3.78
C PHE A 17 -8.51 4.08 -2.68
N HIS A 18 -8.15 5.24 -2.10
CA HIS A 18 -7.12 5.31 -1.06
C HIS A 18 -7.56 4.80 0.31
N GLN A 19 -8.87 4.72 0.55
CA GLN A 19 -9.45 4.06 1.71
C GLN A 19 -9.51 2.54 1.54
N GLY A 20 -9.16 1.99 0.36
CA GLY A 20 -9.24 0.55 0.09
C GLY A 20 -10.67 0.05 -0.14
N GLN A 21 -11.61 0.95 -0.46
CA GLN A 21 -13.00 0.62 -0.81
C GLN A 21 -13.11 0.31 -2.31
N TYR A 22 -12.34 -0.67 -2.77
CA TYR A 22 -12.18 -0.97 -4.19
C TYR A 22 -13.51 -1.32 -4.89
N GLN A 23 -14.42 -1.99 -4.20
CA GLN A 23 -15.74 -2.30 -4.75
C GLN A 23 -16.57 -1.03 -5.00
N GLU A 24 -16.54 -0.07 -4.07
CA GLU A 24 -17.24 1.22 -4.25
C GLU A 24 -16.65 2.04 -5.40
N VAL A 25 -15.34 1.92 -5.66
CA VAL A 25 -14.71 2.53 -6.85
C VAL A 25 -15.24 1.92 -8.13
N ILE A 26 -15.44 0.60 -8.16
CA ILE A 26 -15.95 -0.13 -9.33
C ILE A 26 -17.42 0.20 -9.60
N ASP A 27 -18.21 0.33 -8.53
CA ASP A 27 -19.66 0.58 -8.61
C ASP A 27 -19.98 2.07 -8.78
N TYR A 28 -18.98 2.95 -8.75
CA TYR A 28 -19.16 4.39 -8.87
C TYR A 28 -19.69 4.80 -10.25
N ASP A 29 -20.75 5.62 -10.27
CA ASP A 29 -21.30 6.14 -11.52
C ASP A 29 -20.38 7.20 -12.15
N THR A 30 -19.80 6.85 -13.30
CA THR A 30 -18.88 7.71 -14.05
C THR A 30 -19.57 8.44 -15.22
N SER A 31 -20.87 8.22 -15.43
CA SER A 31 -21.60 8.74 -16.60
C SER A 31 -21.72 10.26 -16.65
N SER A 32 -21.69 10.92 -15.48
CA SER A 32 -21.78 12.37 -15.36
C SER A 32 -20.43 13.10 -15.36
N LEU A 33 -19.32 12.36 -15.46
CA LEU A 33 -17.98 12.95 -15.44
C LEU A 33 -17.67 13.70 -16.74
N SER A 34 -16.91 14.78 -16.61
CA SER A 34 -16.36 15.52 -17.75
C SER A 34 -15.44 14.62 -18.60
N PRO A 35 -15.36 14.81 -19.93
CA PRO A 35 -14.58 13.93 -20.81
C PRO A 35 -13.09 13.81 -20.43
N GLU A 36 -12.50 14.87 -19.87
CA GLU A 36 -11.13 14.86 -19.34
C GLU A 36 -10.92 13.92 -18.14
N ASN A 37 -11.97 13.65 -17.38
CA ASN A 37 -11.96 12.80 -16.19
C ASN A 37 -12.29 11.32 -16.50
N ALA A 38 -12.71 11.01 -17.74
CA ALA A 38 -13.07 9.65 -18.14
C ALA A 38 -11.88 8.67 -18.00
N VAL A 39 -10.70 9.05 -18.49
CA VAL A 39 -9.51 8.19 -18.42
C VAL A 39 -8.98 8.06 -16.98
N PRO A 40 -8.79 9.14 -16.20
CA PRO A 40 -8.41 9.01 -14.79
C PRO A 40 -9.37 8.16 -13.96
N ALA A 41 -10.68 8.31 -14.15
CA ALA A 41 -11.68 7.47 -13.48
C ALA A 41 -11.54 5.99 -13.88
N GLN A 42 -11.39 5.71 -15.17
CA GLN A 42 -11.16 4.35 -15.67
C GLN A 42 -9.89 3.74 -15.07
N VAL A 43 -8.81 4.50 -14.94
CA VAL A 43 -7.57 4.04 -14.31
C VAL A 43 -7.80 3.62 -12.86
N LEU A 44 -8.56 4.39 -12.07
CA LEU A 44 -8.89 4.02 -10.69
C LEU A 44 -9.73 2.74 -10.64
N VAL A 45 -10.74 2.60 -11.50
CA VAL A 45 -11.57 1.39 -11.60
C VAL A 45 -10.72 0.16 -11.92
N LEU A 46 -9.84 0.24 -12.92
CA LEU A 46 -9.00 -0.89 -13.31
C LEU A 46 -7.99 -1.25 -12.22
N ARG A 47 -7.40 -0.26 -11.53
CA ARG A 47 -6.51 -0.50 -10.38
C ARG A 47 -7.25 -1.17 -9.22
N SER A 48 -8.49 -0.77 -8.93
CA SER A 48 -9.34 -1.42 -7.93
C SER A 48 -9.64 -2.88 -8.28
N ARG A 49 -9.93 -3.17 -9.55
CA ARG A 49 -10.13 -4.55 -10.03
C ARG A 49 -8.88 -5.40 -9.89
N ILE A 50 -7.71 -4.86 -10.23
CA ILE A 50 -6.42 -5.52 -9.99
C ILE A 50 -6.23 -5.82 -8.50
N ALA A 51 -6.52 -4.86 -7.61
CA ALA A 51 -6.43 -5.05 -6.16
C ALA A 51 -7.39 -6.12 -5.62
N LEU A 52 -8.52 -6.36 -6.29
CA LEU A 52 -9.48 -7.43 -5.98
C LEU A 52 -9.18 -8.75 -6.71
N GLY A 53 -7.99 -8.91 -7.29
CA GLY A 53 -7.54 -10.15 -7.92
C GLY A 53 -8.06 -10.39 -9.35
N GLN A 54 -8.67 -9.38 -9.98
CA GLN A 54 -9.21 -9.48 -11.35
C GLN A 54 -8.21 -9.04 -12.43
N ALA A 55 -6.92 -9.26 -12.20
CA ALA A 55 -5.85 -8.78 -13.09
C ALA A 55 -5.92 -9.39 -14.50
N GLU A 56 -6.30 -10.67 -14.63
CA GLU A 56 -6.45 -11.34 -15.93
C GLU A 56 -7.57 -10.71 -16.77
N ASP A 57 -8.73 -10.45 -16.16
CA ASP A 57 -9.87 -9.81 -16.84
C ASP A 57 -9.54 -8.39 -17.28
N VAL A 58 -8.83 -7.63 -16.44
CA VAL A 58 -8.36 -6.28 -16.75
C VAL A 58 -7.43 -6.31 -17.97
N LEU A 59 -6.48 -7.23 -18.03
CA LEU A 59 -5.59 -7.39 -19.20
C LEU A 59 -6.35 -7.76 -20.47
N ALA A 60 -7.36 -8.62 -20.36
CA ALA A 60 -8.19 -9.00 -21.50
C ALA A 60 -9.01 -7.81 -22.03
N GLU A 61 -9.57 -7.00 -21.14
CA GLU A 61 -10.39 -5.83 -21.48
C GLU A 61 -9.58 -4.73 -22.18
N ILE A 62 -8.41 -4.39 -21.65
CA ILE A 62 -7.59 -3.29 -22.20
C ILE A 62 -6.66 -3.74 -23.34
N LYS A 63 -6.79 -4.98 -23.80
CA LYS A 63 -5.98 -5.52 -24.88
C LYS A 63 -6.20 -4.75 -26.18
N GLY A 64 -5.15 -4.08 -26.65
CA GLY A 64 -5.20 -3.27 -27.87
C GLY A 64 -5.73 -1.86 -27.66
N SER A 65 -6.06 -1.47 -26.43
CA SER A 65 -6.32 -0.08 -26.07
C SER A 65 -5.10 0.78 -26.36
N LYS A 66 -5.35 2.01 -26.80
CA LYS A 66 -4.32 3.01 -27.09
C LYS A 66 -4.28 3.99 -25.93
N GLY A 67 -3.11 4.23 -25.36
CA GLY A 67 -2.93 5.17 -24.26
C GLY A 67 -1.85 4.71 -23.30
N SER A 68 -1.01 5.64 -22.88
CA SER A 68 0.11 5.38 -21.98
C SER A 68 -0.38 5.00 -20.57
N GLU A 69 -1.52 5.53 -20.17
CA GLU A 69 -2.21 5.27 -18.92
C GLU A 69 -2.63 3.80 -18.81
N LEU A 70 -3.35 3.30 -19.83
CA LEU A 70 -3.81 1.91 -19.87
C LEU A 70 -2.65 0.93 -20.07
N ALA A 71 -1.60 1.32 -20.79
CA ALA A 71 -0.37 0.53 -20.89
C ALA A 71 0.34 0.40 -19.53
N ALA A 72 0.37 1.47 -18.72
CA ALA A 72 0.91 1.42 -17.36
C ALA A 72 0.06 0.51 -16.45
N VAL A 73 -1.28 0.60 -16.53
CA VAL A 73 -2.19 -0.30 -15.80
C VAL A 73 -2.00 -1.76 -16.23
N ALA A 74 -1.78 -2.02 -17.52
CA ALA A 74 -1.47 -3.37 -18.01
C ALA A 74 -0.16 -3.90 -17.42
N ALA A 75 0.86 -3.05 -17.28
CA ALA A 75 2.11 -3.44 -16.63
C ALA A 75 1.88 -3.78 -15.14
N LEU A 76 1.05 -3.01 -14.42
CA LEU A 76 0.67 -3.32 -13.05
C LEU A 76 -0.05 -4.67 -12.95
N ALA A 77 -1.01 -4.94 -13.85
CA ALA A 77 -1.72 -6.23 -13.87
C ALA A 77 -0.76 -7.40 -14.15
N ARG A 78 0.17 -7.27 -15.11
CA ARG A 78 1.22 -8.28 -15.37
C ARG A 78 2.07 -8.56 -14.15
N LEU A 79 2.50 -7.50 -13.44
CA LEU A 79 3.27 -7.66 -12.21
C LEU A 79 2.50 -8.49 -11.18
N THR A 80 1.21 -8.22 -10.98
CA THR A 80 0.38 -8.99 -10.02
C THR A 80 0.17 -10.45 -10.42
N LEU A 81 0.32 -10.78 -11.71
CA LEU A 81 0.26 -12.16 -12.22
C LEU A 81 1.62 -12.89 -12.17
N GLY A 82 2.68 -12.21 -11.70
CA GLY A 82 4.02 -12.77 -11.57
C GLY A 82 4.97 -12.43 -12.73
N ASP A 83 4.51 -11.70 -13.75
CA ASP A 83 5.30 -11.32 -14.93
C ASP A 83 6.10 -10.02 -14.70
N ALA A 84 6.90 -9.99 -13.64
CA ALA A 84 7.63 -8.80 -13.20
C ALA A 84 8.61 -8.26 -14.26
N GLU A 85 9.29 -9.14 -15.00
CA GLU A 85 10.27 -8.74 -16.03
C GLU A 85 9.59 -7.97 -17.17
N GLU A 86 8.47 -8.47 -17.68
CA GLU A 86 7.71 -7.81 -18.74
C GLU A 86 7.08 -6.50 -18.26
N ALA A 87 6.56 -6.49 -17.03
CA ALA A 87 5.98 -5.30 -16.41
C ALA A 87 7.02 -4.17 -16.30
N VAL A 88 8.21 -4.48 -15.78
CA VAL A 88 9.31 -3.52 -15.65
C VAL A 88 9.77 -3.02 -17.00
N ALA A 89 9.97 -3.91 -17.99
CA ALA A 89 10.37 -3.50 -19.33
C ALA A 89 9.36 -2.55 -19.99
N ALA A 90 8.06 -2.83 -19.84
CA ALA A 90 7.00 -1.97 -20.34
C ALA A 90 7.01 -0.58 -19.67
N VAL A 91 7.16 -0.53 -18.35
CA VAL A 91 7.22 0.73 -17.59
C VAL A 91 8.45 1.55 -17.94
N LYS A 92 9.63 0.94 -18.07
CA LYS A 92 10.85 1.67 -18.47
C LYS A 92 10.68 2.34 -19.84
N LYS A 93 10.11 1.61 -20.81
CA LYS A 93 9.79 2.17 -22.12
C LYS A 93 8.79 3.33 -22.03
N LEU A 94 7.75 3.21 -21.21
CA LEU A 94 6.77 4.28 -20.99
C LEU A 94 7.41 5.50 -20.32
N ALA A 95 8.30 5.29 -19.35
CA ALA A 95 9.00 6.38 -18.67
C ALA A 95 9.92 7.17 -19.62
N GLU A 96 10.52 6.52 -20.62
CA GLU A 96 11.34 7.18 -21.64
C GLU A 96 10.52 8.07 -22.59
N THR A 97 9.32 7.64 -22.97
CA THR A 97 8.51 8.35 -23.98
C THR A 97 7.48 9.30 -23.37
N GLU A 98 6.97 8.96 -22.19
CA GLU A 98 5.76 9.53 -21.57
C GLU A 98 5.97 9.75 -20.06
N GLY A 99 7.21 10.01 -19.64
CA GLY A 99 7.59 10.17 -18.23
C GLY A 99 6.94 11.36 -17.51
N GLU A 100 6.38 12.32 -18.23
CA GLU A 100 5.61 13.44 -17.67
C GLU A 100 4.14 13.09 -17.38
N ASN A 101 3.64 11.95 -17.88
CA ASN A 101 2.27 11.52 -17.65
C ASN A 101 2.09 11.05 -16.20
N ALA A 102 1.19 11.69 -15.46
CA ALA A 102 0.98 11.42 -14.03
C ALA A 102 0.61 9.95 -13.74
N THR A 103 -0.17 9.31 -14.61
CA THR A 103 -0.52 7.88 -14.44
C THR A 103 0.70 7.00 -14.65
N VAL A 104 1.51 7.29 -15.68
CA VAL A 104 2.78 6.57 -15.91
C VAL A 104 3.72 6.73 -14.73
N GLN A 105 3.81 7.94 -14.16
CA GLN A 105 4.63 8.18 -12.98
C GLN A 105 4.19 7.35 -11.78
N VAL A 106 2.90 7.41 -11.42
CA VAL A 106 2.35 6.73 -10.23
C VAL A 106 2.32 5.22 -10.41
N VAL A 107 1.73 4.74 -11.50
CA VAL A 107 1.58 3.30 -11.75
C VAL A 107 2.92 2.67 -12.10
N GLY A 108 3.73 3.35 -12.93
CA GLY A 108 5.09 2.91 -13.24
C GLY A 108 5.99 2.91 -12.01
N GLY A 109 5.94 3.96 -11.18
CA GLY A 109 6.65 4.00 -9.91
C GLY A 109 6.24 2.86 -8.96
N THR A 110 4.95 2.51 -8.94
CA THR A 110 4.44 1.36 -8.17
C THR A 110 5.06 0.05 -8.65
N VAL A 111 5.08 -0.17 -9.98
CA VAL A 111 5.67 -1.38 -10.57
C VAL A 111 7.17 -1.47 -10.32
N LEU A 112 7.91 -0.37 -10.52
CA LEU A 112 9.35 -0.31 -10.28
C LEU A 112 9.68 -0.58 -8.80
N GLN A 113 8.94 0.04 -7.87
CA GLN A 113 9.15 -0.17 -6.44
C GLN A 113 8.87 -1.62 -6.04
N ALA A 114 7.76 -2.20 -6.50
CA ALA A 114 7.41 -3.59 -6.21
C ALA A 114 8.42 -4.59 -6.79
N ALA A 115 9.09 -4.25 -7.89
CA ALA A 115 10.21 -5.02 -8.45
C ALA A 115 11.57 -4.77 -7.75
N GLY A 116 11.60 -3.97 -6.68
CA GLY A 116 12.82 -3.64 -5.92
C GLY A 116 13.71 -2.56 -6.55
N LEU A 117 13.22 -1.86 -7.59
CA LEU A 117 13.95 -0.80 -8.29
C LEU A 117 13.64 0.59 -7.71
N SER A 118 13.87 0.77 -6.40
CA SER A 118 13.46 1.98 -5.66
C SER A 118 14.04 3.28 -6.22
N GLU A 119 15.31 3.29 -6.63
CA GLU A 119 15.94 4.51 -7.16
C GLU A 119 15.33 4.93 -8.51
N GLU A 120 15.00 3.97 -9.37
CA GLU A 120 14.33 4.23 -10.64
C GLU A 120 12.88 4.71 -10.41
N ALA A 121 12.19 4.11 -9.43
CA ALA A 121 10.85 4.52 -9.03
C ALA A 121 10.85 5.98 -8.54
N LEU A 122 11.77 6.35 -7.64
CA LEU A 122 11.92 7.71 -7.13
C LEU A 122 12.28 8.70 -8.24
N ALA A 123 13.17 8.33 -9.16
CA ALA A 123 13.54 9.16 -10.30
C ALA A 123 12.33 9.47 -11.20
N LEU A 124 11.47 8.48 -11.46
CA LEU A 124 10.24 8.67 -12.22
C LEU A 124 9.21 9.52 -11.44
N LEU A 125 8.96 9.19 -10.18
CA LEU A 125 7.96 9.88 -9.35
C LEU A 125 8.32 11.34 -9.09
N SER A 126 9.61 11.66 -8.95
CA SER A 126 10.09 13.03 -8.70
C SER A 126 9.78 14.02 -9.84
N GLN A 127 9.39 13.53 -11.02
CA GLN A 127 8.97 14.35 -12.16
C GLN A 127 7.52 14.85 -12.04
N HIS A 128 6.80 14.46 -11.00
CA HIS A 128 5.42 14.86 -10.78
C HIS A 128 5.24 16.38 -10.70
N GLN A 129 4.14 16.85 -11.26
CA GLN A 129 3.76 18.28 -11.24
C GLN A 129 2.59 18.49 -10.28
N GLY A 130 2.86 18.32 -8.99
CA GLY A 130 1.85 18.54 -7.94
C GLY A 130 0.86 17.39 -7.75
N SER A 131 1.20 16.17 -8.19
CA SER A 131 0.41 14.96 -7.88
C SER A 131 0.63 14.51 -6.45
N LEU A 132 -0.44 14.40 -5.66
CA LEU A 132 -0.38 13.85 -4.30
C LEU A 132 -0.18 12.33 -4.28
N ASP A 133 -0.68 11.60 -5.27
CA ASP A 133 -0.39 10.16 -5.45
C ASP A 133 1.12 9.89 -5.53
N ALA A 134 1.82 10.66 -6.37
CA ALA A 134 3.26 10.51 -6.52
C ALA A 134 4.00 10.80 -5.21
N VAL A 135 3.62 11.88 -4.51
CA VAL A 135 4.19 12.22 -3.19
C VAL A 135 3.95 11.11 -2.17
N ALA A 136 2.73 10.59 -2.07
CA ALA A 136 2.40 9.53 -1.13
C ALA A 136 3.23 8.28 -1.39
N LEU A 137 3.45 7.92 -2.66
CA LEU A 137 4.29 6.79 -3.03
C LEU A 137 5.77 7.06 -2.72
N ILE A 138 6.30 8.26 -2.97
CA ILE A 138 7.66 8.65 -2.55
C ILE A 138 7.83 8.51 -1.04
N VAL A 139 6.85 8.99 -0.25
CA VAL A 139 6.85 8.84 1.22
C VAL A 139 6.92 7.37 1.61
N GLN A 140 6.09 6.50 1.00
CA GLN A 140 6.13 5.06 1.27
C GLN A 140 7.49 4.45 0.95
N ILE A 141 8.09 4.76 -0.21
CA ILE A 141 9.41 4.26 -0.61
C ILE A 141 10.47 4.68 0.42
N HIS A 142 10.50 5.95 0.83
CA HIS A 142 11.43 6.42 1.84
C HIS A 142 11.24 5.71 3.20
N LEU A 143 10.01 5.45 3.62
CA LEU A 143 9.73 4.71 4.86
C LEU A 143 10.17 3.23 4.77
N GLN A 144 10.08 2.62 3.58
CA GLN A 144 10.58 1.26 3.34
C GLN A 144 12.12 1.21 3.33
N GLN A 145 12.77 2.27 2.85
CA GLN A 145 14.22 2.45 2.92
C GLN A 145 14.73 2.88 4.31
N ASN A 146 13.85 2.97 5.32
CA ASN A 146 14.15 3.51 6.65
C ASN A 146 14.70 4.96 6.65
N ARG A 147 14.38 5.74 5.61
CA ARG A 147 14.70 7.17 5.47
C ARG A 147 13.55 8.04 5.98
N ASN A 148 13.28 7.94 7.28
CA ASN A 148 12.22 8.68 7.96
C ASN A 148 12.38 10.21 7.82
N ASP A 149 13.62 10.67 7.72
CA ASP A 149 13.97 12.08 7.50
C ASP A 149 13.44 12.60 6.15
N LEU A 150 13.62 11.82 5.08
CA LEU A 150 13.15 12.18 3.75
C LEU A 150 11.62 12.08 3.66
N ALA A 151 11.03 11.01 4.19
CA ALA A 151 9.58 10.84 4.24
C ALA A 151 8.88 12.01 4.97
N LEU A 152 9.43 12.44 6.12
CA LEU A 152 8.91 13.59 6.87
C LEU A 152 9.01 14.89 6.06
N LYS A 153 10.14 15.10 5.37
CA LYS A 153 10.35 16.29 4.54
C LYS A 153 9.32 16.37 3.41
N GLU A 154 9.08 15.26 2.70
CA GLU A 154 8.13 15.20 1.60
C GLU A 154 6.70 15.46 2.06
N VAL A 155 6.24 14.79 3.11
CA VAL A 155 4.86 14.99 3.61
C VAL A 155 4.65 16.40 4.19
N THR A 156 5.66 16.97 4.85
CA THR A 156 5.60 18.35 5.35
C THR A 156 5.51 19.37 4.21
N ALA A 157 6.19 19.12 3.09
CA ALA A 157 6.10 19.96 1.90
C ALA A 157 4.71 19.85 1.26
N ALA A 158 4.18 18.63 1.14
CA ALA A 158 2.85 18.34 0.61
C ALA A 158 1.73 19.02 1.41
N ARG A 159 1.82 18.99 2.74
CA ARG A 159 0.85 19.60 3.66
C ARG A 159 0.62 21.09 3.40
N ARG A 160 1.60 21.81 2.84
CA ARG A 160 1.47 23.26 2.57
C ARG A 160 0.42 23.56 1.50
N TRP A 161 0.19 22.64 0.58
CA TRP A 161 -0.70 22.83 -0.57
C TRP A 161 -1.82 21.78 -0.67
N GLY A 162 -1.75 20.67 0.06
CA GLY A 162 -2.80 19.65 0.17
C GLY A 162 -3.42 19.56 1.57
N GLN A 163 -3.76 20.69 2.20
CA GLN A 163 -4.17 20.76 3.61
C GLN A 163 -5.38 19.87 3.95
N ASP A 164 -6.37 19.81 3.04
CA ASP A 164 -7.61 19.06 3.23
C ASP A 164 -7.59 17.68 2.54
N SER A 165 -6.43 17.26 2.02
CA SER A 165 -6.31 16.00 1.31
C SER A 165 -6.27 14.83 2.28
N LEU A 166 -7.18 13.88 2.10
CA LEU A 166 -7.13 12.59 2.77
C LEU A 166 -5.77 11.92 2.60
N LEU A 167 -5.23 11.92 1.37
CA LEU A 167 -3.98 11.24 1.05
C LEU A 167 -2.78 11.82 1.81
N VAL A 168 -2.78 13.14 2.07
CA VAL A 168 -1.79 13.78 2.95
C VAL A 168 -1.96 13.29 4.39
N ASN A 169 -3.19 13.20 4.90
CA ASN A 169 -3.46 12.66 6.25
C ASN A 169 -3.00 11.20 6.38
N LEU A 170 -3.19 10.38 5.34
CA LEU A 170 -2.69 8.99 5.32
C LEU A 170 -1.16 8.96 5.37
N ALA A 171 -0.50 9.76 4.53
CA ALA A 171 0.95 9.84 4.47
C ALA A 171 1.58 10.33 5.79
N GLU A 172 0.97 11.34 6.43
CA GLU A 172 1.39 11.82 7.75
C GLU A 172 1.24 10.73 8.80
N SER A 173 0.17 9.94 8.73
CA SER A 173 -0.08 8.83 9.65
C SER A 173 0.97 7.73 9.51
N TRP A 174 1.39 7.38 8.28
CA TRP A 174 2.49 6.42 8.08
C TRP A 174 3.82 6.92 8.67
N VAL A 175 4.13 8.21 8.47
CA VAL A 175 5.34 8.83 9.04
C VAL A 175 5.26 8.87 10.57
N ALA A 176 4.10 9.22 11.11
CA ALA A 176 3.86 9.29 12.55
C ALA A 176 4.02 7.91 13.23
N LEU A 177 3.51 6.84 12.61
CA LEU A 177 3.74 5.46 13.09
C LEU A 177 5.23 5.08 13.06
N ARG A 178 6.02 5.62 12.13
CA ARG A 178 7.48 5.39 12.11
C ARG A 178 8.27 6.24 13.10
N GLN A 179 7.76 7.40 13.49
CA GLN A 179 8.37 8.28 14.51
C GLN A 179 8.13 7.79 15.93
N GLY A 180 6.92 7.30 16.21
CA GLY A 180 6.51 6.79 17.50
C GLY A 180 6.38 7.82 18.62
N GLY A 181 6.22 7.32 19.85
CA GLY A 181 5.91 8.14 21.02
C GLY A 181 4.53 8.78 20.91
N GLU A 182 4.42 10.08 21.19
CA GLU A 182 3.15 10.82 21.10
C GLU A 182 2.56 10.84 19.66
N LYS A 183 3.38 10.53 18.64
CA LYS A 183 2.94 10.46 17.24
C LYS A 183 2.02 9.28 16.96
N TYR A 184 2.08 8.20 17.74
CA TYR A 184 1.15 7.08 17.59
C TYR A 184 -0.30 7.51 17.77
N GLN A 185 -0.57 8.38 18.74
CA GLN A 185 -1.92 8.90 18.99
C GLN A 185 -2.43 9.78 17.83
N GLN A 186 -1.54 10.49 17.15
CA GLN A 186 -1.88 11.31 15.98
C GLN A 186 -2.30 10.41 14.80
N ALA A 187 -1.52 9.38 14.51
CA ALA A 187 -1.86 8.41 13.47
C ALA A 187 -3.15 7.64 13.80
N PHE A 188 -3.33 7.27 15.06
CA PHE A 188 -4.52 6.57 15.52
C PHE A 188 -5.81 7.32 15.19
N TYR A 189 -5.89 8.63 15.48
CA TYR A 189 -7.13 9.39 15.24
C TYR A 189 -7.54 9.41 13.76
N VAL A 190 -6.56 9.48 12.85
CA VAL A 190 -6.84 9.40 11.40
C VAL A 190 -7.44 8.04 11.04
N TRP A 191 -6.84 6.95 11.54
CA TRP A 191 -7.33 5.61 11.22
C TRP A 191 -8.64 5.26 11.92
N GLU A 192 -8.84 5.71 13.16
CA GLU A 192 -10.10 5.58 13.90
C GLU A 192 -11.24 6.28 13.17
N GLU A 193 -11.03 7.52 12.72
CA GLU A 193 -12.03 8.27 11.96
C GLU A 193 -12.49 7.52 10.72
N LEU A 194 -11.54 6.92 9.98
CA LEU A 194 -11.83 6.17 8.77
C LEU A 194 -12.49 4.82 9.06
N ALA A 195 -12.06 4.12 10.10
CA ALA A 195 -12.52 2.77 10.41
C ALA A 195 -13.90 2.73 11.08
N GLN A 196 -14.27 3.76 11.86
CA GLN A 196 -15.52 3.78 12.63
C GLN A 196 -16.76 4.04 11.78
N ALA A 197 -16.64 4.77 10.67
CA ALA A 197 -17.78 5.15 9.84
C ALA A 197 -18.01 4.10 8.73
N PRO A 198 -19.22 3.52 8.60
CA PRO A 198 -19.51 2.52 7.56
C PRO A 198 -19.19 2.98 6.14
N ALA A 199 -19.34 4.29 5.87
CA ALA A 199 -19.10 4.89 4.56
C ALA A 199 -17.62 4.99 4.17
N THR A 200 -16.68 4.89 5.12
CA THR A 200 -15.22 4.98 4.87
C THR A 200 -14.47 3.73 5.32
N SER A 201 -15.13 2.84 6.07
CA SER A 201 -14.53 1.65 6.64
C SER A 201 -14.29 0.57 5.58
N SER A 202 -13.06 0.07 5.52
CA SER A 202 -12.62 -1.04 4.68
C SER A 202 -11.75 -2.01 5.47
N ILE A 203 -11.36 -3.12 4.85
CA ILE A 203 -10.38 -4.03 5.45
C ILE A 203 -9.04 -3.33 5.71
N VAL A 204 -8.64 -2.39 4.84
CA VAL A 204 -7.39 -1.65 4.95
C VAL A 204 -7.43 -0.69 6.14
N THR A 205 -8.53 0.06 6.33
CA THR A 205 -8.64 1.02 7.44
C THR A 205 -8.73 0.30 8.79
N LEU A 206 -9.42 -0.85 8.85
CA LEU A 206 -9.48 -1.69 10.06
C LEU A 206 -8.09 -2.22 10.47
N VAL A 207 -7.32 -2.73 9.51
CA VAL A 207 -5.94 -3.19 9.78
C VAL A 207 -5.05 -2.01 10.20
N SER A 208 -5.14 -0.86 9.52
CA SER A 208 -4.37 0.34 9.90
C SER A 208 -4.70 0.85 11.30
N GLN A 209 -6.00 0.83 11.68
CA GLN A 209 -6.43 1.14 13.04
C GLN A 209 -5.81 0.17 14.05
N ALA A 210 -5.90 -1.13 13.79
CA ALA A 210 -5.33 -2.15 14.67
C ALA A 210 -3.81 -1.98 14.86
N VAL A 211 -3.08 -1.67 13.78
CA VAL A 211 -1.64 -1.38 13.87
C VAL A 211 -1.36 -0.17 14.77
N ALA A 212 -2.15 0.90 14.65
CA ALA A 212 -2.02 2.07 15.51
C ALA A 212 -2.33 1.73 16.98
N GLU A 213 -3.36 0.93 17.25
CA GLU A 213 -3.71 0.46 18.60
C GLU A 213 -2.61 -0.42 19.21
N LEU A 214 -2.01 -1.33 18.43
CA LEU A 214 -0.86 -2.14 18.86
C LEU A 214 0.33 -1.25 19.27
N HIS A 215 0.63 -0.20 18.50
CA HIS A 215 1.66 0.77 18.85
C HIS A 215 1.37 1.56 20.13
N LEU A 216 0.08 1.74 20.47
CA LEU A 216 -0.39 2.35 21.71
C LEU A 216 -0.46 1.35 22.88
N GLY A 217 -0.18 0.06 22.64
CA GLY A 217 -0.28 -1.00 23.64
C GLY A 217 -1.71 -1.43 23.96
N ARG A 218 -2.68 -1.04 23.13
CA ARG A 218 -4.11 -1.33 23.29
C ARG A 218 -4.48 -2.62 22.55
N THR A 219 -4.11 -3.74 23.16
CA THR A 219 -4.18 -5.05 22.49
C THR A 219 -5.62 -5.55 22.32
N GLU A 220 -6.55 -5.20 23.21
CA GLU A 220 -7.95 -5.66 23.13
C GLU A 220 -8.68 -4.99 21.96
N GLU A 221 -8.47 -3.68 21.79
CA GLU A 221 -9.02 -2.89 20.69
C GLU A 221 -8.42 -3.30 19.35
N ALA A 222 -7.11 -3.58 19.32
CA ALA A 222 -6.44 -4.13 18.15
C ALA A 222 -7.01 -5.49 17.75
N GLU A 223 -7.25 -6.40 18.71
CA GLU A 223 -7.84 -7.72 18.45
C GLU A 223 -9.25 -7.58 17.85
N ALA A 224 -10.08 -6.70 18.41
CA ALA A 224 -11.42 -6.44 17.90
C ALA A 224 -11.44 -5.89 16.46
N ALA A 225 -10.50 -4.99 16.11
CA ALA A 225 -10.39 -4.46 14.75
C ALA A 225 -9.88 -5.52 13.76
N LEU A 226 -8.89 -6.34 14.15
CA LEU A 226 -8.38 -7.44 13.33
C LEU A 226 -9.44 -8.53 13.10
N ASP A 227 -10.22 -8.87 14.12
CA ASP A 227 -11.34 -9.81 13.98
C ASP A 227 -12.38 -9.33 12.97
N GLN A 228 -12.66 -8.02 12.94
CA GLN A 228 -13.54 -7.44 11.92
C GLN A 228 -12.94 -7.54 10.52
N ALA A 229 -11.64 -7.29 10.37
CA ALA A 229 -10.93 -7.44 9.10
C ALA A 229 -10.97 -8.90 8.61
N ILE A 230 -10.66 -9.87 9.47
CA ILE A 230 -10.70 -11.31 9.16
C ILE A 230 -12.12 -11.79 8.81
N LYS A 231 -13.16 -11.24 9.46
CA LYS A 231 -14.56 -11.54 9.09
C LYS A 231 -14.92 -11.06 7.68
N LYS A 232 -14.32 -9.96 7.21
CA LYS A 232 -14.52 -9.44 5.84
C LYS A 232 -13.79 -10.29 4.81
N ASP A 233 -12.53 -10.65 5.09
CA ASP A 233 -11.75 -11.57 4.26
C ASP A 233 -10.82 -12.45 5.13
N PRO A 234 -11.15 -13.74 5.30
CA PRO A 234 -10.36 -14.67 6.10
C PRO A 234 -8.95 -14.95 5.55
N SER A 235 -8.69 -14.59 4.29
CA SER A 235 -7.42 -14.82 3.60
C SER A 235 -6.54 -13.58 3.50
N TYR A 236 -6.99 -12.44 4.06
CA TYR A 236 -6.24 -11.20 3.96
C TYR A 236 -4.93 -11.23 4.76
N ALA A 237 -3.82 -11.41 4.05
CA ALA A 237 -2.50 -11.65 4.64
C ALA A 237 -2.09 -10.60 5.69
N GLN A 238 -2.39 -9.31 5.46
CA GLN A 238 -2.03 -8.25 6.40
C GLN A 238 -2.79 -8.33 7.73
N ALA A 239 -4.06 -8.72 7.72
CA ALA A 239 -4.82 -8.94 8.96
C ALA A 239 -4.28 -10.16 9.72
N ILE A 240 -3.99 -11.26 9.00
CA ILE A 240 -3.44 -12.48 9.59
C ILE A 240 -2.07 -12.21 10.23
N ALA A 241 -1.20 -11.47 9.53
CA ALA A 241 0.13 -11.13 10.02
C ALA A 241 0.07 -10.26 11.29
N ASN A 242 -0.81 -9.26 11.35
CA ASN A 242 -0.96 -8.43 12.53
C ASN A 242 -1.61 -9.18 13.70
N LEU A 243 -2.53 -10.10 13.44
CA LEU A 243 -3.09 -10.98 14.47
C LEU A 243 -2.06 -11.96 15.02
N LEU A 244 -1.15 -12.45 14.17
CA LEU A 244 0.00 -13.26 14.58
C LEU A 244 0.88 -12.48 15.55
N VAL A 245 1.25 -11.24 15.20
CA VAL A 245 2.04 -10.35 16.07
C VAL A 245 1.32 -10.11 17.40
N LEU A 246 0.02 -9.82 17.37
CA LEU A 246 -0.79 -9.63 18.57
C LEU A 246 -0.79 -10.87 19.47
N ASN A 247 -0.99 -12.07 18.91
CA ASN A 247 -0.96 -13.32 19.68
C ASN A 247 0.40 -13.52 20.36
N VAL A 248 1.49 -13.25 19.66
CA VAL A 248 2.84 -13.35 20.24
C VAL A 248 3.02 -12.36 21.40
N ILE A 249 2.59 -11.10 21.23
CA ILE A 249 2.63 -10.08 22.30
C ILE A 249 1.80 -10.52 23.51
N ALA A 250 0.64 -11.14 23.28
CA ALA A 250 -0.25 -11.65 24.32
C ALA A 250 0.20 -12.99 24.93
N GLY A 251 1.29 -13.60 24.47
CA GLY A 251 1.75 -14.92 24.91
C GLY A 251 0.82 -16.07 24.52
N LYS A 252 -0.03 -15.89 23.50
CA LYS A 252 -0.89 -16.91 22.90
C LYS A 252 -0.10 -17.72 21.86
N ASP A 253 -0.57 -18.93 21.55
CA ASP A 253 -0.01 -19.72 20.45
C ASP A 253 -0.25 -19.02 19.10
N SER A 254 0.74 -19.08 18.22
CA SER A 254 0.74 -18.43 16.90
C SER A 254 1.02 -19.41 15.75
N ALA A 255 1.13 -20.72 16.02
CA ALA A 255 1.41 -21.74 15.01
C ALA A 255 0.32 -21.79 13.93
N GLU A 256 -0.96 -21.74 14.31
CA GLU A 256 -2.07 -21.74 13.36
C GLU A 256 -2.06 -20.49 12.47
N LEU A 257 -1.79 -19.32 13.06
CA LEU A 257 -1.73 -18.06 12.30
C LEU A 257 -0.52 -18.01 11.37
N THR A 258 0.61 -18.57 11.78
CA THR A 258 1.79 -18.75 10.90
C THR A 258 1.42 -19.59 9.67
N ALA A 259 0.75 -20.73 9.87
CA ALA A 259 0.33 -21.59 8.76
C ALA A 259 -0.70 -20.91 7.85
N LYS A 260 -1.65 -20.16 8.42
CA LYS A 260 -2.61 -19.35 7.64
C LYS A 260 -1.91 -18.27 6.82
N LEU A 261 -0.93 -17.58 7.41
CA LEU A 261 -0.17 -16.56 6.69
C LEU A 261 0.64 -17.17 5.54
N GLN A 262 1.28 -18.32 5.76
CA GLN A 262 1.99 -19.05 4.69
C GLN A 262 1.07 -19.46 3.55
N ALA A 263 -0.18 -19.85 3.85
CA ALA A 263 -1.17 -20.21 2.83
C ALA A 263 -1.69 -18.98 2.06
N ALA A 264 -1.81 -17.83 2.72
CA ALA A 264 -2.28 -16.59 2.11
C ALA A 264 -1.19 -15.87 1.29
N ASP A 265 0.03 -15.79 1.84
CA ASP A 265 1.20 -15.18 1.21
C ASP A 265 2.48 -15.79 1.81
N ALA A 266 3.01 -16.82 1.14
CA ALA A 266 4.22 -17.52 1.56
C ALA A 266 5.47 -16.60 1.58
N SER A 267 5.45 -15.51 0.82
CA SER A 267 6.54 -14.53 0.72
C SER A 267 6.36 -13.32 1.63
N HIS A 268 5.34 -13.32 2.51
CA HIS A 268 5.01 -12.18 3.33
C HIS A 268 6.24 -11.68 4.11
N PRO A 269 6.51 -10.36 4.17
CA PRO A 269 7.74 -9.83 4.78
C PRO A 269 7.98 -10.29 6.22
N LEU A 270 6.92 -10.48 7.01
CA LEU A 270 7.02 -11.03 8.36
C LEU A 270 7.62 -12.44 8.39
N LEU A 271 7.20 -13.32 7.48
CA LEU A 271 7.69 -14.71 7.41
C LEU A 271 9.16 -14.73 6.98
N THR A 272 9.48 -13.96 5.93
CA THR A 272 10.85 -13.83 5.41
C THR A 272 11.81 -13.28 6.47
N ASP A 273 11.43 -12.22 7.20
CA ASP A 273 12.27 -11.66 8.26
C ASP A 273 12.45 -12.66 9.43
N LEU A 274 11.38 -13.35 9.85
CA LEU A 274 11.47 -14.37 10.90
C LEU A 274 12.42 -15.52 10.52
N GLU A 275 12.35 -16.00 9.28
CA GLU A 275 13.27 -17.03 8.77
C GLU A 275 14.72 -16.53 8.76
N GLU A 276 14.95 -15.30 8.28
CA GLU A 276 16.27 -14.68 8.27
C GLU A 276 16.83 -14.55 9.71
N LYS A 277 16.03 -14.07 10.67
CA LYS A 277 16.47 -13.93 12.07
C LYS A 277 16.73 -15.28 12.72
N SER A 278 15.94 -16.30 12.41
CA SER A 278 16.16 -17.67 12.87
C SER A 278 17.53 -18.20 12.38
N ALA A 279 17.82 -18.06 11.08
CA ALA A 279 19.11 -18.45 10.52
C ALA A 279 20.29 -17.67 11.11
N LEU A 280 20.11 -16.36 11.36
CA LEU A 280 21.12 -15.54 12.03
C LEU A 280 21.36 -15.98 13.48
N PHE A 281 20.30 -16.35 14.21
CA PHE A 281 20.41 -16.89 15.55
C PHE A 281 21.19 -18.21 15.57
N ASP A 282 20.86 -19.17 14.71
CA ASP A 282 21.56 -20.45 14.61
C ASP A 282 23.05 -20.26 14.28
N LYS A 283 23.34 -19.36 13.33
CA LYS A 283 24.72 -18.98 12.99
C LYS A 283 25.47 -18.37 14.17
N ALA A 284 24.80 -17.57 15.00
CA ALA A 284 25.39 -17.00 16.20
C ALA A 284 25.61 -18.07 17.28
N ALA A 285 24.62 -18.92 17.52
CA ALA A 285 24.67 -20.01 18.52
C ALA A 285 25.76 -21.04 18.20
N ALA A 286 26.01 -21.33 16.92
CA ALA A 286 27.10 -22.20 16.49
C ALA A 286 28.48 -21.72 16.95
N LYS A 287 28.69 -20.40 17.13
CA LYS A 287 29.95 -19.85 17.66
C LYS A 287 30.19 -20.18 19.13
N TYR A 288 29.12 -20.47 19.87
CA TYR A 288 29.14 -20.76 21.31
C TYR A 288 28.88 -22.24 21.61
N SER A 289 28.75 -23.07 20.58
CA SER A 289 28.61 -24.51 20.76
C SER A 289 29.92 -25.09 21.32
N PRO A 290 29.86 -25.86 22.42
CA PRO A 290 31.05 -26.42 23.04
C PRO A 290 31.80 -27.29 22.03
N LYS A 291 33.05 -26.96 21.75
CA LYS A 291 33.96 -27.84 21.01
C LYS A 291 34.27 -29.01 21.92
N VAL A 292 33.55 -30.11 21.76
CA VAL A 292 33.92 -31.37 22.42
C VAL A 292 35.23 -31.81 21.79
N SER A 293 36.35 -31.54 22.48
CA SER A 293 37.65 -32.12 22.16
C SER A 293 37.57 -33.63 22.40
N ALA A 294 37.68 -34.41 21.33
CA ALA A 294 37.84 -35.87 21.38
C ALA A 294 39.21 -36.26 21.95
#